data_AF-A0A375J0Z4-F1
#
_entry.id   AF-A0A375J0Z4-F1
#
_cell.length_a   1.000
_cell.length_b   1.000
_cell.length_c   1.000
_cell.angle_alpha   90.00
_cell.angle_beta   90.00
_cell.angle_gamma   90.00
#
_symmetry.space_group_name_H-M   'P 1'
#
loop_
_entity.id
_entity.type
_entity.pdbx_description
1 polymer ?
#
loop_
_entity_poly.entity_id
_entity_poly.type
_entity_poly.pdbx_seq_one_letter_code
_entity_poly.pdbx_strand_id
1 'polypeptide(L)' 'MRAILICLLLGGCAAPPSDARDCPALPTLMPGAGRADMLNHIRVTADLYARCAATP' A
#
# COMPACT_ATOMS: atom_id res chain seq x y z
N MET A 1 1.43 1.96 -35.56
CA MET A 1 1.02 0.78 -34.74
C MET A 1 2.06 0.34 -33.69
N ARG A 2 3.30 0.84 -33.71
CA ARG A 2 4.36 0.41 -32.75
C ARG A 2 4.33 1.18 -31.41
N ALA A 3 3.78 2.39 -31.38
CA ALA A 3 3.75 3.25 -30.19
C ALA A 3 2.75 2.78 -29.11
N ILE A 4 1.66 2.11 -29.49
CA ILE A 4 0.65 1.60 -28.55
C ILE A 4 1.22 0.48 -27.67
N LEU A 5 2.12 -0.34 -28.24
CA LEU A 5 2.82 -1.41 -27.52
C LEU A 5 3.77 -0.87 -26.44
N ILE A 6 4.37 0.31 -26.64
CA ILE A 6 5.28 0.92 -25.67
C ILE A 6 4.50 1.44 -24.45
N CYS A 7 3.31 2.01 -24.64
CA CYS A 7 2.46 2.45 -23.53
C CYS A 7 1.99 1.28 -22.65
N LEU A 8 1.76 0.09 -23.23
CA LEU A 8 1.40 -1.12 -22.48
C LEU A 8 2.56 -1.66 -21.63
N LEU A 9 3.81 -1.48 -22.08
CA LEU A 9 5.01 -1.90 -21.34
C LEU A 9 5.40 -0.93 -20.19
N LEU A 10 5.09 0.37 -20.33
CA LEU A 10 5.31 1.38 -19.29
C LEU A 10 4.12 1.53 -18.32
N GLY A 11 2.97 0.92 -18.61
CA GLY A 11 1.79 0.86 -17.74
C GLY A 11 1.95 -0.07 -16.53
N GLY A 12 3.15 -0.59 -16.26
CA GLY A 12 3.46 -1.44 -15.11
C GLY A 12 3.56 -0.71 -13.78
N CYS A 13 3.33 0.61 -13.72
CA CYS A 13 3.22 1.33 -12.45
C CYS A 13 1.76 1.28 -11.97
N ALA A 14 1.41 0.15 -11.36
CA ALA A 14 0.31 -0.10 -10.44
C ALA A 14 -0.86 0.89 -10.51
N ALA A 15 -1.84 0.60 -11.37
CA ALA A 15 -3.19 1.09 -11.12
C ALA A 15 -3.58 0.66 -9.70
N PRO A 16 -4.04 1.58 -8.82
CA PRO A 16 -4.60 1.16 -7.54
C PRO A 16 -5.75 0.19 -7.84
N PRO A 17 -5.85 -0.95 -7.14
CA PRO A 17 -6.91 -1.91 -7.39
C PRO A 17 -8.26 -1.18 -7.30
N SER A 18 -9.12 -1.33 -8.32
CA SER A 18 -10.44 -0.69 -8.38
C SER A 18 -11.41 -1.24 -7.34
N ASP A 19 -11.04 -2.34 -6.69
CA ASP A 19 -11.67 -2.81 -5.48
C ASP A 19 -10.93 -2.18 -4.31
N ALA A 20 -11.37 -0.97 -3.92
CA ALA A 20 -11.08 -0.48 -2.59
C ALA A 20 -11.74 -1.44 -1.60
N ARG A 21 -11.06 -2.54 -1.29
CA ARG A 21 -11.39 -3.40 -0.15
C ARG A 21 -11.53 -2.44 1.03
N ASP A 22 -12.61 -2.60 1.81
CA ASP A 22 -12.87 -1.84 3.04
C ASP A 22 -11.79 -2.17 4.07
N CYS A 23 -10.59 -1.65 3.83
CA CYS A 23 -9.43 -1.87 4.65
C CYS A 23 -9.32 -0.70 5.63
N PRO A 24 -8.99 -1.00 6.89
CA PRO A 24 -8.84 0.04 7.90
C PRO A 24 -7.76 1.03 7.45
N ALA A 25 -8.01 2.32 7.69
CA ALA A 25 -7.05 3.37 7.41
C ALA A 25 -5.72 3.07 8.14
N LEU A 26 -4.61 3.24 7.43
CA LEU A 26 -3.30 3.06 8.03
C LEU A 26 -3.06 4.14 9.10
N PRO A 27 -2.47 3.78 10.25
CA PRO A 27 -2.07 4.78 11.23
C PRO A 27 -1.01 5.71 10.62
N THR A 28 -0.97 6.97 11.06
CA THR A 28 0.05 7.94 10.63
C THR A 28 1.13 8.04 11.69
N LEU A 29 2.40 8.01 11.30
CA LEU A 29 3.51 8.26 12.22
C LEU A 29 3.65 9.77 12.44
N MET A 30 3.57 10.22 13.69
CA MET A 30 3.70 11.64 14.02
C MET A 30 5.15 12.14 13.83
N PRO A 31 5.35 13.39 13.37
CA PRO A 31 6.67 14.01 13.36
C PRO A 31 7.29 14.01 14.76
N GLY A 32 8.57 13.65 14.86
CA GLY A 32 9.28 13.53 16.15
C GLY A 32 9.08 12.19 16.88
N ALA A 33 8.39 11.23 16.27
CA ALA A 33 8.27 9.87 16.81
C ALA A 33 9.65 9.22 17.03
N GLY A 34 9.80 8.53 18.16
CA GLY A 34 11.04 7.85 18.51
C GLY A 34 11.22 6.53 17.76
N ARG A 35 12.41 5.92 17.91
CA ARG A 35 12.71 4.63 17.27
C ARG A 35 11.74 3.52 17.69
N ALA A 36 11.32 3.49 18.95
CA ALA A 36 10.36 2.51 19.44
C ALA A 36 8.99 2.65 18.77
N ASP A 37 8.51 3.90 18.62
CA ASP A 37 7.24 4.22 17.96
C ASP A 37 7.28 3.84 16.48
N MET A 38 8.40 4.10 15.81
CA MET A 38 8.61 3.73 14.42
C MET A 38 8.57 2.20 14.23
N LEU A 39 9.25 1.44 15.09
CA LEU A 39 9.22 -0.02 15.04
C LEU A 39 7.82 -0.56 15.33
N ASN A 40 7.09 0.05 16.26
CA ASN A 40 5.71 -0.33 16.54
C ASN A 40 4.80 -0.04 15.35
N HIS A 41 4.93 1.15 14.76
CA HIS A 41 4.17 1.56 13.57
C HIS A 41 4.37 0.61 12.40
N ILE A 42 5.62 0.21 12.10
CA ILE A 42 5.90 -0.77 11.03
C ILE A 42 5.17 -2.09 11.29
N ARG A 43 5.20 -2.60 12.52
CA ARG A 43 4.53 -3.85 12.89
C ARG A 43 3.02 -3.75 12.73
N VAL A 44 2.41 -2.69 13.23
CA VAL A 44 0.94 -2.50 13.16
C VAL A 44 0.49 -2.32 11.72
N THR A 45 1.19 -1.49 10.93
CA THR A 45 0.88 -1.27 9.51
C THR A 45 0.98 -2.58 8.71
N ALA A 46 2.00 -3.41 8.98
CA ALA A 46 2.14 -4.71 8.32
C ALA A 46 1.00 -5.68 8.67
N ASP A 47 0.59 -5.74 9.95
CA ASP A 47 -0.53 -6.58 10.39
C ASP A 47 -1.86 -6.14 9.75
N LEU A 48 -2.13 -4.83 9.71
CA LEU A 48 -3.32 -4.27 9.07
C LEU A 48 -3.37 -4.59 7.58
N TYR A 49 -2.24 -4.47 6.89
CA TYR A 49 -2.14 -4.82 5.48
C TYR A 49 -2.35 -6.32 5.23
N ALA A 50 -1.74 -7.18 6.07
CA ALA A 50 -1.90 -8.63 5.96
C ALA A 50 -3.36 -9.05 6.16
N ARG A 51 -4.07 -8.46 7.13
CA ARG A 51 -5.51 -8.71 7.35
C ARG A 51 -6.36 -8.27 6.16
N CYS A 52 -6.09 -7.07 5.65
CA CYS A 52 -6.75 -6.52 4.46
C CYS A 52 -6.53 -7.40 3.20
N ALA A 53 -5.32 -7.94 3.03
CA ALA A 53 -4.99 -8.82 1.91
C ALA A 53 -5.63 -10.21 2.03
N ALA A 54 -5.83 -10.71 3.26
CA ALA A 54 -6.40 -12.03 3.55
C ALA A 54 -7.93 -12.09 3.46
N THR A 55 -8.62 -10.95 3.50
CA THR A 55 -10.06 -10.88 3.21
C THR A 55 -10.30 -11.13 1.70
N PRO A 56 -11.10 -12.15 1.34
CA PRO A 56 -11.35 -12.55 -0.05
C PRO A 56 -11.99 -11.41 -0.86
#